data_AF-A0AA41VFD1-F1
#
_entry.id   AF-A0AA41VFD1-F1
#
_cell.length_a   1.000
_cell.length_b   1.000
_cell.length_c   1.000
_cell.angle_alpha   90.00
_cell.angle_beta   90.00
_cell.angle_gamma   90.00
#
_symmetry.space_group_name_H-M   'P 1'
#
loop_
_entity.id
_entity.type
_entity.pdbx_description
1 polymer ?
#
loop_
_entity_poly.entity_id
_entity_poly.type
_entity_poly.pdbx_seq_one_letter_code
_entity_poly.pdbx_strand_id
1 'polypeptide(L)'
;WLRRCVKEIVFSYTYPRLDMGVTKLTDHLLKAPFCVHPYTGRICIPIDPNRCEEFDPMAVPTLSTLYEEINSPYLKKGTQGFRDFLKPLEKELEKSHKAKIQQSKISLAW
;
A
#
# COMPACT_ATOMS: atom_id res chain seq x y z
N TRP A 1 37.61 -13.68 -3.37
CA TRP A 1 37.56 -12.41 -4.12
C TRP A 1 36.47 -12.41 -5.18
N LEU A 2 36.54 -13.17 -6.28
CA LEU A 2 35.48 -13.16 -7.33
C LEU A 2 34.05 -13.41 -6.84
N ARG A 3 33.82 -14.38 -5.94
CA ARG A 3 32.49 -14.65 -5.38
C ARG A 3 31.87 -13.45 -4.66
N ARG A 4 32.69 -12.54 -4.12
CA ARG A 4 32.22 -11.32 -3.47
C ARG A 4 31.85 -10.25 -4.50
N CYS A 5 32.66 -10.10 -5.54
CA CYS A 5 32.37 -9.19 -6.65
C CYS A 5 31.03 -9.52 -7.35
N VAL A 6 30.73 -10.80 -7.58
CA VAL A 6 29.43 -11.19 -8.19
C VAL A 6 28.26 -10.77 -7.30
N LYS A 7 28.36 -10.97 -5.98
CA LYS A 7 27.30 -10.54 -5.05
C LYS A 7 27.13 -9.03 -5.05
N GLU A 8 28.22 -8.27 -5.01
CA GLU A 8 28.19 -6.80 -5.03
C GLU A 8 27.55 -6.27 -6.32
N ILE A 9 27.83 -6.90 -7.47
CA ILE A 9 27.16 -6.57 -8.73
C ILE A 9 25.66 -6.86 -8.61
N VAL A 10 25.25 -8.06 -8.18
CA VAL A 10 23.82 -8.39 -8.02
C VAL A 10 23.12 -7.37 -7.12
N PHE A 11 23.66 -7.09 -5.94
CA PHE A 11 23.08 -6.09 -5.02
C PHE A 11 23.01 -4.70 -5.65
N SER A 12 24.05 -4.26 -6.37
CA SER A 12 24.07 -2.91 -6.95
C SER A 12 23.00 -2.70 -8.02
N TYR A 13 22.61 -3.76 -8.73
CA TYR A 13 21.66 -3.68 -9.84
C TYR A 13 20.24 -4.12 -9.46
N THR A 14 20.07 -5.01 -8.48
CA THR A 14 18.75 -5.61 -8.18
C THR A 14 18.21 -5.29 -6.79
N TYR A 15 19.05 -4.82 -5.86
CA TYR A 15 18.56 -4.49 -4.52
C TYR A 15 17.75 -3.18 -4.54
N PRO A 16 16.61 -3.10 -3.83
CA PRO A 16 15.79 -1.90 -3.79
C PRO A 16 16.55 -0.73 -3.17
N ARG A 17 16.50 0.43 -3.84
CA ARG A 17 17.07 1.68 -3.33
C ARG A 17 16.03 2.34 -2.43
N LEU A 18 16.26 2.29 -1.12
CA LEU A 18 15.35 2.86 -0.13
C LEU A 18 15.52 4.38 -0.05
N ASP A 19 14.40 5.09 -0.11
CA ASP A 19 14.39 6.52 0.20
C ASP A 19 14.45 6.71 1.73
N MET A 20 15.61 7.16 2.21
CA MET A 20 15.84 7.35 3.64
C MET A 20 15.04 8.53 4.21
N GLY A 21 14.72 9.53 3.39
CA GLY A 21 14.03 10.74 3.83
C GLY A 21 12.61 10.43 4.29
N VAL A 22 11.94 9.49 3.63
CA VAL A 22 10.56 9.10 3.95
C VAL A 22 10.45 8.09 5.11
N THR A 23 11.57 7.46 5.50
CA THR A 23 11.57 6.37 6.49
C THR A 23 12.04 6.81 7.88
N LYS A 24 12.99 7.75 7.95
CA LYS A 24 13.67 8.10 9.21
C LYS A 24 12.89 9.07 10.09
N LEU A 25 12.19 10.03 9.49
CA LEU A 25 11.52 11.09 10.22
C LEU A 25 10.02 10.85 10.21
N THR A 26 9.38 11.04 11.36
CA THR A 26 7.94 10.80 11.55
C THR A 26 7.06 11.97 11.08
N ASP A 27 7.66 13.10 10.72
CA ASP A 27 7.00 14.31 10.22
C ASP A 27 6.89 14.35 8.68
N HIS A 28 7.43 13.35 8.00
CA HIS A 28 7.38 13.28 6.53
C HIS A 28 5.96 13.02 6.03
N LEU A 29 5.46 13.90 5.16
CA LEU A 29 4.16 13.73 4.52
C LEU A 29 4.29 12.80 3.31
N LEU A 30 3.57 11.68 3.35
CA LEU A 30 3.47 10.76 2.22
C LEU A 30 2.17 10.96 1.45
N LYS A 31 2.22 10.65 0.15
CA LYS A 31 1.05 10.62 -0.73
C LYS A 31 -0.03 9.71 -0.17
N ALA A 32 -1.26 10.21 -0.06
CA ALA A 32 -2.41 9.43 0.38
C ALA A 32 -2.77 8.33 -0.64
N PRO A 33 -3.31 7.18 -0.20
CA PRO A 33 -3.92 6.21 -1.13
C PRO A 33 -5.06 6.83 -1.97
N PHE A 34 -5.27 6.32 -3.18
CA PHE A 34 -6.30 6.72 -4.17
C PHE A 34 -6.26 8.15 -4.69
N CYS A 35 -5.25 8.95 -4.33
CA CYS A 35 -5.13 10.26 -4.97
C CYS A 35 -4.66 10.13 -6.42
N VAL A 36 -5.03 11.13 -7.22
CA VAL A 36 -4.72 11.21 -8.64
C VAL A 36 -3.27 11.69 -8.79
N HIS A 37 -2.47 10.99 -9.59
CA HIS A 37 -1.15 11.48 -9.96
C HIS A 37 -1.28 12.63 -10.97
N PRO A 38 -0.74 13.84 -10.69
CA PRO A 38 -1.08 15.05 -11.44
C PRO A 38 -0.66 14.97 -12.91
N TYR A 39 0.48 14.35 -13.21
CA TYR A 39 1.00 14.28 -14.58
C TYR A 39 0.41 13.13 -15.42
N THR A 40 -0.04 12.04 -14.78
CA THR A 40 -0.48 10.84 -15.52
C THR A 40 -1.99 10.64 -15.45
N GLY A 41 -2.69 11.36 -14.57
CA GLY A 41 -4.11 11.17 -14.30
C GLY A 41 -4.46 9.82 -13.65
N ARG A 42 -3.47 8.96 -13.37
CA ARG A 42 -3.67 7.63 -12.79
C ARG A 42 -4.01 7.69 -11.31
N ILE A 43 -4.87 6.79 -10.86
CA ILE A 43 -5.22 6.63 -9.46
C ILE A 43 -4.15 5.82 -8.73
N CYS A 44 -3.66 6.28 -7.58
CA CYS A 44 -2.73 5.51 -6.75
C CYS A 44 -3.44 4.40 -5.99
N ILE A 45 -3.53 3.21 -6.59
CA ILE A 45 -4.14 2.03 -6.00
C ILE A 45 -3.15 1.21 -5.15
N PRO A 46 -3.62 0.51 -4.10
CA PRO A 46 -2.82 -0.49 -3.39
C PRO A 46 -2.39 -1.63 -4.31
N ILE A 47 -1.19 -2.16 -4.08
CA ILE A 47 -0.65 -3.33 -4.77
C ILE A 47 -0.87 -4.56 -3.88
N ASP A 48 -1.42 -5.64 -4.44
CA ASP A 48 -1.55 -6.90 -3.72
C ASP A 48 -0.16 -7.56 -3.58
N PRO A 49 0.36 -7.74 -2.35
CA PRO A 49 1.68 -8.32 -2.15
C PRO A 49 1.79 -9.77 -2.64
N ASN A 50 0.69 -10.53 -2.70
CA ASN A 50 0.69 -11.93 -3.14
C ASN A 50 0.70 -12.06 -4.67
N ARG A 51 0.36 -10.98 -5.38
CA ARG A 51 0.24 -10.93 -6.84
C ARG A 51 1.01 -9.75 -7.43
N CYS A 52 2.09 -9.34 -6.75
CA CYS A 52 2.89 -8.17 -7.12
C CYS A 52 3.50 -8.30 -8.53
N GLU A 53 3.86 -9.52 -8.94
CA GLU A 53 4.40 -9.79 -10.29
C GLU A 53 3.38 -9.56 -11.41
N GLU A 54 2.08 -9.60 -11.11
CA GLU A 54 1.01 -9.34 -12.06
C GLU A 54 0.65 -7.85 -12.16
N PHE A 55 1.23 -6.99 -11.32
CA PHE A 55 0.91 -5.58 -11.30
C PHE A 55 1.48 -4.85 -12.53
N ASP A 56 0.59 -4.33 -13.38
CA ASP A 56 0.96 -3.46 -14.50
C ASP A 56 0.67 -1.98 -14.16
N PRO A 57 1.71 -1.13 -13.99
CA PRO A 57 1.55 0.31 -13.74
C PRO A 57 0.84 1.06 -14.87
N MET A 58 0.82 0.50 -16.09
CA MET A 58 0.21 1.12 -17.26
C MET A 58 -1.29 0.82 -17.37
N ALA A 59 -1.75 -0.28 -16.78
CA ALA A 59 -3.15 -0.70 -16.74
C ALA A 59 -3.95 -0.07 -15.58
N VAL A 60 -3.30 0.68 -14.69
CA VAL A 60 -3.96 1.37 -13.58
C VAL A 60 -4.95 2.42 -14.11
N PRO A 61 -6.19 2.46 -13.60
CA PRO A 61 -7.23 3.37 -14.10
C PRO A 61 -6.82 4.84 -13.94
N THR A 62 -7.28 5.64 -14.89
CA THR A 62 -7.19 7.11 -14.84
C THR A 62 -8.48 7.71 -14.28
N LEU A 63 -8.40 8.97 -13.84
CA LEU A 63 -9.59 9.72 -13.43
C LEU A 63 -10.62 9.82 -14.56
N SER A 64 -10.17 10.08 -15.80
CA SER A 64 -11.05 10.18 -16.97
C SER A 64 -11.78 8.87 -17.25
N THR A 65 -11.06 7.74 -17.26
CA THR A 65 -11.67 6.42 -17.48
C THR A 65 -12.68 6.07 -16.39
N LEU A 66 -12.40 6.39 -15.12
CA LEU A 66 -13.36 6.17 -14.04
C LEU A 66 -14.59 7.06 -14.16
N TYR A 67 -14.42 8.32 -14.59
CA TYR A 67 -15.53 9.23 -14.81
C TYR A 67 -16.45 8.74 -15.94
N GLU A 68 -15.86 8.24 -17.03
CA GLU A 68 -16.61 7.61 -18.13
C GLU A 68 -17.35 6.34 -17.66
N GLU A 69 -16.69 5.49 -16.88
CA GLU A 69 -17.29 4.28 -16.31
C GLU A 69 -18.47 4.57 -15.37
N ILE A 70 -18.38 5.60 -14.54
CA ILE A 70 -19.45 5.99 -13.61
C ILE A 70 -20.68 6.51 -14.35
N ASN A 71 -20.46 7.27 -15.43
CA ASN A 71 -21.54 7.80 -16.25
C ASN A 71 -22.09 6.76 -17.24
N SER A 72 -21.42 5.61 -17.36
CA SER A 72 -21.95 4.46 -18.07
C SER A 72 -22.99 3.74 -17.19
N PRO A 73 -24.17 3.39 -17.74
CA PRO A 73 -25.22 2.69 -17.00
C PRO A 73 -24.84 1.27 -16.52
N TYR A 74 -23.61 0.82 -16.81
CA TYR A 74 -23.15 -0.55 -16.58
C TYR A 74 -21.78 -0.64 -15.88
N LEU A 75 -21.55 -0.09 -14.67
CA LEU A 75 -20.55 -0.73 -13.78
C LEU A 75 -20.53 -0.31 -12.30
N LYS A 76 -20.35 -1.31 -11.44
CA LYS A 76 -19.95 -1.23 -10.02
C LYS A 76 -18.73 -2.14 -9.80
N LYS A 77 -17.47 -1.67 -10.02
CA LYS A 77 -16.30 -2.52 -9.69
C LYS A 77 -14.99 -1.81 -9.27
N GLY A 78 -14.98 -0.51 -9.03
CA GLY A 78 -13.74 0.21 -8.66
C GLY A 78 -13.31 0.16 -7.19
N THR A 79 -14.24 -0.05 -6.23
CA THR A 79 -13.95 0.13 -4.79
C THR A 79 -13.58 -1.14 -4.03
N GLN A 80 -13.59 -2.30 -4.70
CA GLN A 80 -13.46 -3.59 -4.02
C GLN A 80 -12.03 -3.84 -3.51
N GLY A 81 -11.02 -3.52 -4.32
CA GLY A 81 -9.61 -3.71 -3.94
C GLY A 81 -9.19 -2.91 -2.70
N PHE A 82 -9.74 -1.70 -2.50
CA PHE A 82 -9.47 -0.95 -1.27
C PHE A 82 -10.08 -1.58 -0.04
N ARG A 83 -11.34 -2.02 -0.13
CA ARG A 83 -12.01 -2.70 0.99
C ARG A 83 -11.26 -3.96 1.37
N ASP A 84 -10.77 -4.71 0.38
CA ASP A 84 -10.03 -5.93 0.64
C ASP A 84 -8.66 -5.65 1.28
N PHE A 85 -8.01 -4.53 0.96
CA PHE A 85 -6.81 -4.06 1.66
C PHE A 85 -7.09 -3.60 3.11
N LEU A 86 -8.22 -2.94 3.37
CA LEU A 86 -8.55 -2.44 4.70
C LEU A 86 -8.99 -3.52 5.68
N LYS A 87 -9.70 -4.56 5.23
CA LYS A 87 -10.25 -5.61 6.10
C LYS A 87 -9.21 -6.25 7.06
N PRO A 88 -8.01 -6.66 6.60
CA PRO A 88 -6.99 -7.17 7.52
C PRO A 88 -6.52 -6.13 8.54
N LEU A 89 -6.35 -4.88 8.13
CA LEU A 89 -5.90 -3.78 9.00
C LEU A 89 -6.93 -3.44 10.08
N GLU A 90 -8.22 -3.39 9.70
CA GLU A 90 -9.33 -3.20 10.64
C GLU A 90 -9.35 -4.32 11.69
N LYS A 91 -9.19 -5.58 11.25
CA LYS A 91 -9.15 -6.75 12.15
C LYS A 91 -7.96 -6.69 13.10
N GLU A 92 -6.77 -6.30 12.65
CA GLU A 92 -5.58 -6.15 13.50
C GLU A 92 -5.72 -4.99 14.50
N LEU A 93 -6.34 -3.89 14.09
CA LEU A 93 -6.64 -2.76 14.97
C LEU A 93 -7.60 -3.18 16.09
N GLU A 94 -8.67 -3.91 15.76
CA GLU A 94 -9.63 -4.42 16.74
C GLU A 94 -8.98 -5.39 17.74
N LYS A 95 -8.11 -6.29 17.28
CA LYS A 95 -7.34 -7.19 18.15
C LYS A 95 -6.47 -6.40 19.13
N SER A 96 -5.74 -5.42 18.61
CA SER A 96 -4.84 -4.57 19.41
C SER A 96 -5.61 -3.76 20.46
N HIS A 97 -6.78 -3.23 20.10
CA HIS A 97 -7.67 -2.54 21.04
C HIS A 97 -8.19 -3.47 22.13
N LYS A 98 -8.68 -4.66 21.79
CA LYS A 98 -9.15 -5.66 22.76
C LYS A 98 -8.03 -6.10 23.71
N ALA A 99 -6.82 -6.30 23.19
CA ALA A 99 -5.65 -6.65 24.00
C ALA A 99 -5.31 -5.53 25.02
N LYS A 100 -5.28 -4.25 24.58
CA LYS A 100 -5.04 -3.11 25.48
C LYS A 100 -6.11 -2.99 26.57
N ILE A 101 -7.38 -3.19 26.24
CA ILE A 101 -8.50 -3.15 27.21
C ILE A 101 -8.39 -4.30 28.22
N GLN A 102 -7.99 -5.50 27.78
CA GLN A 102 -7.80 -6.62 28.69
C GLN A 102 -6.61 -6.38 29.64
N GLN A 103 -5.53 -5.80 29.13
CA GLN A 103 -4.33 -5.50 29.91
C GLN A 103 -4.59 -4.43 30.97
N SER A 104 -5.39 -3.40 30.65
CA SER A 104 -5.79 -2.39 31.64
C SER A 104 -6.71 -2.96 32.72
N LYS A 105 -7.64 -3.86 32.36
CA LYS A 105 -8.50 -4.56 33.34
C LYS A 105 -7.70 -5.46 34.28
N ILE A 106 -6.68 -6.15 33.78
CA ILE A 106 -5.80 -6.99 34.60
C ILE A 106 -4.96 -6.12 35.55
N SER A 107 -4.45 -4.98 35.07
CA SER A 107 -3.69 -4.02 35.90
C SER A 107 -4.51 -3.37 37.01
N LEU A 108 -5.83 -3.25 36.86
CA LEU A 108 -6.76 -2.68 37.84
C LEU A 108 -7.32 -3.73 38.83
N ALA A 109 -7.01 -5.01 38.61
CA ALA A 109 -7.47 -6.13 39.42
C ALA A 109 -6.45 -6.61 40.47
N TRP A 110 -5.28 -5.95 40.54
CA TRP A 110 -4.28 -6.06 41.61
C TRP A 110 -4.33 -4.81 42.48
#